data_AF-A0A2V9L2C9-F1
#
_entry.id   AF-A0A2V9L2C9-F1
#
_cell.length_a   1.000
_cell.length_b   1.000
_cell.length_c   1.000
_cell.angle_alpha   90.00
_cell.angle_beta   90.00
_cell.angle_gamma   90.00
#
_symmetry.space_group_name_H-M   'P 1'
#
loop_
_entity.id
_entity.type
_entity.pdbx_description
1 polymer ?
#
loop_
_entity_poly.entity_id
_entity_poly.type
_entity_poly.pdbx_seq_one_letter_code
_entity_poly.pdbx_strand_id
1 'polypeptide(L)' 'MKADEVPRLRHLMAKYADLPMDLADASLIVIAERSRLRRIFTLDRRDFRIYRPRHVRSFEIFP' A
#
# COMPACT_ATOMS: atom_id res chain seq x y z
N MET A 1 5.14 -5.32 11.47
CA MET A 1 3.69 -5.51 11.25
C MET A 1 3.07 -5.91 12.58
N LYS A 2 1.92 -5.34 12.95
CA LYS A 2 1.18 -5.73 14.15
C LYS A 2 0.03 -6.67 13.78
N ALA A 3 -0.42 -7.53 14.71
CA ALA A 3 -1.44 -8.55 14.43
C ALA A 3 -2.80 -7.94 14.03
N ASP A 4 -3.14 -6.78 14.59
CA ASP A 4 -4.34 -5.99 14.27
C ASP A 4 -4.31 -5.37 12.86
N GLU A 5 -3.15 -5.37 12.18
CA GLU A 5 -3.00 -4.89 10.80
C GLU A 5 -3.34 -5.97 9.76
N VAL A 6 -3.44 -7.25 10.15
CA VAL A 6 -3.70 -8.39 9.24
C VAL A 6 -5.03 -8.26 8.49
N PRO A 7 -6.16 -7.83 9.10
CA PRO A 7 -7.38 -7.59 8.36
C PRO A 7 -7.22 -6.52 7.26
N ARG A 8 -6.40 -5.49 7.50
CA ARG A 8 -6.14 -4.45 6.52
C ARG A 8 -5.32 -4.97 5.34
N LEU A 9 -4.30 -5.79 5.60
CA LEU A 9 -3.53 -6.48 4.55
C LEU A 9 -4.42 -7.33 3.66
N ARG A 10 -5.20 -8.23 4.27
CA ARG A 10 -6.11 -9.11 3.53
C ARG A 10 -7.10 -8.33 2.68
N HIS A 11 -7.64 -7.24 3.22
CA HIS A 11 -8.52 -6.36 2.47
C HIS A 11 -7.82 -5.71 1.27
N LEU A 12 -6.58 -5.24 1.40
CA LEU A 12 -5.84 -4.64 0.30
C LEU A 12 -5.55 -5.67 -0.80
N MET A 13 -5.05 -6.85 -0.42
CA MET A 13 -4.78 -7.94 -1.37
C MET A 13 -6.05 -8.38 -2.10
N ALA A 14 -7.20 -8.46 -1.41
CA ALA A 14 -8.48 -8.76 -2.05
C ALA A 14 -8.98 -7.62 -2.96
N LYS A 15 -8.86 -6.36 -2.51
CA LYS A 15 -9.29 -5.17 -3.27
C LYS A 15 -8.51 -5.01 -4.57
N TYR A 16 -7.23 -5.34 -4.55
CA TYR A 16 -6.33 -5.18 -5.68
C TYR A 16 -5.97 -6.51 -6.33
N ALA A 17 -6.78 -7.57 -6.17
CA ALA A 17 -6.47 -8.91 -6.70
C ALA A 17 -6.36 -8.98 -8.24
N ASP A 18 -6.96 -8.02 -8.96
CA ASP A 18 -6.80 -7.87 -10.42
C ASP A 18 -5.44 -7.25 -10.81
N LEU A 19 -4.77 -6.62 -9.84
CA LEU A 19 -3.34 -6.33 -9.90
C LEU A 19 -2.62 -7.46 -9.15
N PRO A 20 -1.39 -7.83 -9.50
CA PRO A 20 -0.66 -8.87 -8.78
C PRO A 20 -0.16 -8.37 -7.41
N MET A 21 -1.00 -7.67 -6.62
CA MET A 21 -0.63 -7.17 -5.29
C MET A 21 -0.23 -8.33 -4.39
N ASP A 22 1.01 -8.28 -3.92
CA ASP A 22 1.55 -9.25 -2.99
C ASP A 22 1.48 -8.77 -1.54
N LEU A 23 2.00 -9.60 -0.63
CA LEU A 23 2.09 -9.27 0.78
C LEU A 23 3.03 -8.09 1.04
N ALA A 24 4.08 -7.90 0.23
CA ALA A 24 5.07 -6.85 0.42
C ALA A 24 4.46 -5.48 0.11
N ASP A 25 3.76 -5.34 -1.01
CA ASP A 25 3.03 -4.14 -1.41
C ASP A 25 1.99 -3.74 -0.36
N ALA A 26 1.15 -4.70 0.04
CA ALA A 26 0.13 -4.45 1.05
C ALA A 26 0.75 -4.01 2.39
N SER A 27 1.90 -4.60 2.77
CA SER A 27 2.64 -4.22 3.98
C SER A 27 3.17 -2.79 3.92
N LEU A 28 3.69 -2.36 2.77
CA LEU A 28 4.15 -0.99 2.57
C LEU A 28 3.00 0.02 2.71
N ILE A 29 1.83 -0.29 2.14
CA ILE A 29 0.63 0.57 2.29
C ILE A 29 0.22 0.68 3.76
N VAL A 30 0.15 -0.45 4.47
CA VAL A 30 -0.24 -0.47 5.90
C VAL A 30 0.72 0.33 6.77
N ILE A 31 2.02 0.16 6.57
CA ILE A 31 3.05 0.91 7.30
C ILE A 31 2.93 2.41 6.98
N ALA A 32 2.72 2.77 5.71
CA ALA A 32 2.55 4.15 5.31
C ALA A 32 1.28 4.79 5.90
N GLU A 33 0.17 4.04 5.97
CA GLU A 33 -1.07 4.48 6.62
C GLU A 33 -0.86 4.78 8.11
N ARG A 34 -0.24 3.84 8.85
CA ARG A 34 0.03 4.01 10.29
C ARG A 34 0.99 5.16 10.56
N SER A 35 2.03 5.30 9.75
CA SER A 35 3.05 6.32 9.91
C SER A 35 2.68 7.66 9.25
N ARG A 36 1.50 7.75 8.63
CA ARG A 36 1.03 8.91 7.83
C ARG A 36 2.05 9.37 6.77
N LEU A 37 2.79 8.43 6.19
CA LEU A 37 3.78 8.72 5.14
C LEU A 37 3.11 8.90 3.79
N ARG A 38 3.42 9.99 3.11
CA ARG A 38 2.87 10.31 1.78
C ARG A 38 3.78 9.87 0.64
N ARG A 39 5.06 9.63 0.94
CA ARG A 39 6.09 9.30 -0.03
C ARG A 39 6.40 7.80 0.00
N ILE A 40 6.51 7.18 -1.16
CA ILE A 40 6.94 5.77 -1.31
C ILE A 40 8.12 5.69 -2.26
N PHE A 41 9.15 4.96 -1.82
CA PHE A 41 10.26 4.60 -2.68
C PHE A 41 9.96 3.28 -3.38
N THR A 42 9.81 3.28 -4.71
CA THR A 42 9.59 2.05 -5.49
C THR A 42 9.91 2.26 -6.97
N LEU A 43 10.37 1.18 -7.63
CA LEU A 43 10.51 1.14 -9.08
C LEU A 43 9.21 0.71 -9.78
N ASP A 44 8.31 0.05 -9.05
CA ASP A 44 6.99 -0.30 -9.56
C ASP A 44 6.03 0.91 -9.45
N ARG A 45 6.25 1.88 -10.33
CA ARG A 45 5.42 3.08 -10.35
C ARG A 45 4.01 2.80 -10.83
N ARG A 46 3.77 1.73 -11.60
CA ARG A 46 2.47 1.45 -12.20
C ARG A 46 1.48 1.07 -11.11
N ASP A 47 1.86 0.11 -10.27
CA ASP A 47 0.94 -0.45 -9.29
C ASP A 47 0.74 0.52 -8.12
N PHE A 48 1.82 1.15 -7.65
CA PHE A 48 1.73 2.18 -6.59
C PHE A 48 1.00 3.47 -6.99
N ARG A 49 0.86 3.76 -8.29
CA ARG A 49 -0.03 4.84 -8.78
C ARG A 49 -1.51 4.49 -8.66
N ILE A 50 -1.85 3.21 -8.64
CA ILE A 50 -3.22 2.71 -8.57
C ILE A 50 -3.65 2.51 -7.11
N TYR A 51 -2.72 2.10 -6.25
CA TYR A 51 -2.99 1.91 -4.83
C TYR A 51 -3.47 3.20 -4.14
N ARG A 52 -4.44 3.05 -3.24
CA ARG A 52 -5.13 4.16 -2.54
C ARG A 52 -5.05 3.93 -1.02
N PRO A 53 -4.06 4.55 -0.34
CA PRO A 53 -4.01 4.51 1.12
C PRO A 53 -5.11 5.37 1.74
N ARG A 54 -5.46 5.11 3.00
CA ARG A 54 -6.57 5.78 3.71
C ARG A 54 -6.35 7.27 3.99
N HIS A 55 -5.11 7.71 4.13
CA HIS A 55 -4.76 9.06 4.61
C HIS A 55 -4.41 10.06 3.51
N VAL A 56 -4.22 9.60 2.26
CA VAL A 56 -3.93 10.46 1.11
C VAL A 56 -4.58 9.92 -0.17
N ARG A 57 -4.86 10.81 -1.13
CA ARG A 57 -5.44 10.42 -2.42
C ARG A 57 -4.54 9.49 -3.24
N SER A 58 -3.22 9.67 -3.17
CA SER A 58 -2.21 8.85 -3.83
C SER A 58 -0.85 9.07 -3.18
N PHE A 59 0.09 8.14 -3.39
CA PHE A 59 1.48 8.32 -2.97
C PHE A 59 2.23 9.30 -3.88
N GLU A 60 3.15 10.04 -3.28
CA GLU A 60 4.28 10.70 -3.95
C GLU A 60 5.36 9.63 -4.18
N ILE A 61 5.49 9.14 -5.40
CA ILE A 61 6.38 8.03 -5.73
C ILE A 61 7.75 8.59 -6.12
N PHE A 62 8.82 7.98 -5.59
CA PHE A 62 10.19 8.34 -5.92
C PHE A 62 11.14 7.13 -5.94
N PRO A 63 12.33 7.26 -6.53
CA PRO A 63 12.60 8.22 -7.61
C PRO A 63 11.55 8.08 -8.71
#